data_AF-A0A9P0K6I3-F1
#
_entry.id   AF-A0A9P0K6I3-F1
#
_cell.length_a   1.000
_cell.length_b   1.000
_cell.length_c   1.000
_cell.angle_alpha   90.00
_cell.angle_beta   90.00
_cell.angle_gamma   90.00
#
_symmetry.space_group_name_H-M   'P 1'
#
loop_
_entity.id
_entity.type
_entity.pdbx_description
1 polymer ?
#
loop_
_entity_poly.entity_id
_entity_poly.type
_entity_poly.pdbx_seq_one_letter_code
_entity_poly.pdbx_strand_id
1 'polypeptide(L)' 'MKVNINKSEITAVYRVGRRSDTKPRHVLVSFTDNSIKMTTYNKKKFLKGTKIVIKEDLTRHRLKVVKAASDKFGFKNV' A
#
# COMPACT_ATOMS: atom_id res chain seq x y z
N MET A 1 17.92 -4.05 -5.14
CA MET A 1 17.33 -3.36 -6.32
C MET A 1 16.36 -2.28 -5.83
N LYS A 2 16.61 -1.02 -6.20
CA LYS A 2 15.82 0.17 -5.80
C LYS A 2 14.53 0.23 -6.64
N VAL A 3 13.38 0.55 -6.04
CA VAL A 3 12.19 0.95 -6.82
C VAL A 3 12.39 2.42 -7.14
N ASN A 4 12.55 2.74 -8.42
CA ASN A 4 12.60 4.12 -8.86
C ASN A 4 11.19 4.50 -9.31
N ILE A 5 10.60 5.52 -8.66
CA ILE A 5 9.26 6.01 -8.99
C ILE A 5 9.44 7.46 -9.44
N ASN A 6 9.06 7.74 -10.67
CA ASN A 6 9.09 9.07 -11.25
C ASN A 6 7.84 9.86 -10.87
N LYS A 7 7.94 11.20 -10.83
CA LYS A 7 6.80 12.06 -10.49
C LYS A 7 5.63 11.88 -11.47
N SER A 8 5.91 11.62 -12.74
CA SER A 8 4.89 11.36 -13.78
C SER A 8 4.10 10.08 -13.56
N GLU A 9 4.58 9.17 -12.71
CA GLU A 9 3.93 7.89 -12.40
C GLU A 9 2.94 8.01 -11.23
N ILE A 10 2.91 9.17 -10.58
CA ILE A 10 2.05 9.48 -9.45
C ILE A 10 1.00 10.48 -9.91
N THR A 11 -0.26 10.06 -9.87
CA THR A 11 -1.40 10.92 -10.20
C THR A 11 -1.71 11.90 -9.06
N ALA A 12 -1.68 11.41 -7.81
CA ALA A 12 -2.04 12.23 -6.65
C ALA A 12 -1.40 11.70 -5.36
N VAL A 13 -1.10 12.61 -4.43
CA VAL A 13 -0.62 12.30 -3.08
C VAL A 13 -1.29 13.23 -2.07
N TYR A 14 -1.89 12.66 -1.03
CA TYR A 14 -2.51 13.46 0.03
C TYR A 14 -2.45 12.74 1.38
N ARG A 15 -2.49 13.53 2.46
CA ARG A 15 -2.55 13.03 3.83
C ARG A 15 -4.00 12.89 4.26
N VAL A 16 -4.38 11.73 4.81
CA VAL A 16 -5.74 11.46 5.28
C VAL A 16 -5.83 11.31 6.79
N GLY A 17 -7.02 11.63 7.31
CA GLY A 17 -7.33 11.61 8.74
C GLY A 17 -7.06 12.93 9.45
N ARG A 18 -7.43 12.95 10.73
CA ARG A 18 -7.23 14.12 11.61
C ARG A 18 -5.76 14.28 11.96
N ARG A 19 -5.30 15.54 12.10
CA ARG A 19 -3.97 15.83 12.63
C ARG A 19 -3.92 15.37 14.10
N SER A 20 -2.79 14.81 14.48
CA SER A 20 -2.52 14.32 15.83
C SER A 20 -1.02 14.39 16.07
N ASP A 21 -0.62 14.81 17.27
CA ASP A 21 0.79 14.95 17.63
C ASP A 21 1.45 13.61 17.98
N THR A 22 0.63 12.58 18.25
CA THR A 22 1.12 11.26 18.65
C THR A 22 1.41 10.33 17.48
N LYS A 23 0.77 10.55 16.32
CA LYS A 23 0.95 9.70 15.14
C LYS A 23 0.87 10.47 13.82
N PRO A 24 1.78 10.19 12.87
CA PRO A 24 1.71 10.79 11.55
C PRO A 24 0.46 10.31 10.80
N ARG A 25 -0.19 11.23 10.07
CA ARG A 25 -1.33 10.92 9.20
C ARG A 25 -0.91 9.96 8.08
N HIS A 26 -1.80 9.06 7.69
CA HIS A 26 -1.55 8.18 6.55
C HIS A 26 -1.41 8.99 5.26
N VAL A 27 -0.61 8.48 4.32
CA VAL A 27 -0.47 9.03 2.97
C VAL A 27 -1.21 8.11 2.03
N LEU A 28 -2.16 8.65 1.28
CA LEU A 28 -2.73 7.98 0.10
C LEU A 28 -1.96 8.42 -1.13
N VAL A 29 -1.60 7.45 -1.96
CA VAL A 29 -0.88 7.65 -3.22
C VAL A 29 -1.66 6.95 -4.32
N SER A 30 -2.04 7.72 -5.34
CA SER A 30 -2.63 7.20 -6.56
C SER A 30 -1.55 7.13 -7.64
N PHE A 31 -1.41 5.97 -8.27
CA PHE A 31 -0.48 5.76 -9.38
C PHE A 31 -1.23 5.87 -10.71
N THR A 32 -0.51 6.25 -11.76
CA THR A 32 -1.05 6.27 -13.14
C THR A 32 -1.25 4.87 -13.68
N ASP A 33 -0.38 3.92 -13.30
CA ASP A 33 -0.43 2.52 -13.70
C ASP A 33 -0.46 1.58 -12.49
N ASN A 34 -1.31 0.55 -12.58
CA ASN A 34 -1.40 -0.53 -11.62
C ASN A 34 -0.12 -1.37 -11.55
N SER A 35 0.66 -1.48 -12.64
CA SER A 35 1.93 -2.21 -12.68
C SER A 35 2.96 -1.63 -11.70
N ILE A 36 3.01 -0.30 -11.60
CA ILE A 36 3.89 0.46 -10.70
C ILE A 36 3.44 0.32 -9.26
N LYS A 37 2.12 0.42 -9.02
CA LYS A 37 1.51 0.15 -7.72
C LYS A 37 1.87 -1.26 -7.24
N MET A 38 1.72 -2.27 -8.10
CA MET A 38 1.99 -3.67 -7.78
C MET A 38 3.48 -3.91 -7.51
N THR A 39 4.36 -3.35 -8.34
CA THR A 39 5.82 -3.42 -8.14
C THR A 39 6.23 -2.82 -6.80
N THR A 40 5.65 -1.66 -6.45
CA THR A 40 5.88 -0.98 -5.17
C THR A 40 5.39 -1.82 -4.00
N TYR A 41 4.18 -2.37 -4.11
CA TYR A 41 3.56 -3.20 -3.08
C TYR A 41 4.35 -4.49 -2.83
N ASN A 42 4.76 -5.21 -3.88
CA ASN A 42 5.51 -6.46 -3.76
C ASN A 42 6.90 -6.25 -3.15
N LYS A 43 7.49 -5.07 -3.37
CA LYS A 43 8.79 -4.69 -2.81
C LYS A 43 8.69 -4.05 -1.43
N LYS A 44 7.49 -3.92 -0.82
CA LYS A 44 7.32 -3.40 0.55
C LYS A 44 8.11 -4.17 1.61
N LYS A 45 8.45 -5.44 1.35
CA LYS A 45 9.29 -6.26 2.24
C LYS A 45 10.66 -5.63 2.53
N PHE A 46 11.18 -4.79 1.64
CA PHE A 46 12.44 -4.07 1.86
C PHE A 46 12.32 -2.94 2.90
N LEU A 47 11.10 -2.57 3.29
CA LEU A 47 10.85 -1.63 4.39
C LEU A 47 10.79 -2.33 5.75
N LYS A 48 10.99 -3.65 5.82
CA LYS A 48 11.03 -4.39 7.08
C LYS A 48 12.16 -3.84 7.96
N GLY A 49 11.86 -3.60 9.23
CA GLY A 49 12.79 -2.95 10.18
C GLY A 49 12.67 -1.42 10.21
N THR A 50 11.95 -0.82 9.24
CA THR A 50 11.56 0.59 9.32
C THR A 50 10.20 0.74 10.00
N LYS A 51 9.84 1.98 10.37
CA LYS A 51 8.51 2.33 10.89
C LYS A 51 7.47 2.57 9.78
N ILE A 52 7.83 2.34 8.51
CA ILE A 52 6.98 2.60 7.36
C ILE A 52 6.29 1.31 6.92
N VAL A 53 4.97 1.37 6.71
CA VAL A 53 4.17 0.24 6.22
C VAL A 53 3.39 0.68 4.99
N ILE A 54 3.44 -0.14 3.94
CA ILE A 54 2.63 0.03 2.73
C ILE A 54 1.49 -1.00 2.76
N LYS A 55 0.26 -0.51 2.61
CA LYS A 55 -0.96 -1.31 2.49
C LYS A 55 -1.72 -0.86 1.25
N GLU A 56 -2.46 -1.78 0.64
CA GLU A 56 -3.43 -1.39 -0.39
C GLU A 56 -4.65 -0.77 0.27
N ASP A 57 -5.19 0.26 -0.37
CA ASP A 57 -6.50 0.81 -0.01
C ASP A 57 -7.58 -0.01 -0.70
N LEU A 58 -8.28 -0.82 0.10
CA LEU A 58 -9.30 -1.74 -0.39
C LEU A 58 -10.67 -1.31 0.10
N THR A 59 -11.65 -1.31 -0.82
CA THR A 59 -13.05 -1.20 -0.43
C THR A 59 -13.45 -2.36 0.47
N ARG A 60 -14.50 -2.17 1.29
CA ARG A 60 -15.00 -3.19 2.23
C ARG A 60 -15.24 -4.54 1.56
N HIS A 61 -15.78 -4.55 0.33
CA HIS A 61 -16.02 -5.79 -0.40
C HIS A 61 -14.72 -6.48 -0.80
N ARG A 62 -13.76 -5.75 -1.39
CA ARG A 62 -12.45 -6.30 -1.78
C ARG A 62 -11.67 -6.82 -0.57
N LEU A 63 -11.71 -6.10 0.55
CA LEU A 63 -11.10 -6.55 1.79
C LEU A 63 -11.70 -7.87 2.28
N LYS A 64 -13.02 -8.06 2.19
CA LYS A 64 -13.66 -9.33 2.54
C LYS A 64 -13.16 -10.49 1.67
N VAL A 65 -13.03 -10.26 0.36
CA VAL A 65 -12.53 -11.28 -0.57
C VAL A 65 -11.08 -11.65 -0.23
N VAL A 66 -10.21 -10.66 -0.01
CA VAL A 66 -8.80 -10.91 0.35
C VAL A 66 -8.68 -11.67 1.67
N LYS A 67 -9.50 -11.33 2.67
CA LYS A 67 -9.52 -12.07 3.95
C LYS A 67 -9.97 -13.51 3.76
N ALA A 68 -11.09 -13.74 3.08
CA ALA A 68 -11.59 -15.09 2.82
C ALA A 68 -10.58 -15.94 2.03
N ALA A 69 -9.90 -15.34 1.05
CA ALA A 69 -8.83 -16.01 0.32
C ALA A 69 -7.64 -16.33 1.25
N SER A 70 -7.21 -15.37 2.07
CA SER A 70 -6.09 -15.57 3.01
C SER A 70 -6.40 -16.65 4.05
N ASP A 71 -7.65 -16.76 4.50
CA ASP A 71 -8.09 -17.80 5.44
C ASP A 71 -8.07 -19.19 4.77
N LYS A 72 -8.43 -19.26 3.49
CA LYS A 72 -8.49 -20.52 2.73
C LYS A 72 -7.12 -21.01 2.22
N PHE A 73 -6.28 -20.10 1.73
CA PHE A 73 -5.03 -20.45 1.03
C PHE A 73 -3.76 -20.07 1.81
N GLY A 74 -3.91 -19.33 2.93
CA GLY A 74 -2.81 -18.79 3.70
C GLY A 74 -2.26 -17.48 3.13
N PHE A 75 -1.85 -16.57 4.02
CA PHE A 75 -1.42 -15.20 3.66
C PHE A 75 -0.21 -15.12 2.70
N LYS A 76 0.60 -16.18 2.61
CA LYS A 76 1.74 -16.21 1.65
C LYS A 76 1.30 -16.48 0.21
N ASN A 77 0.09 -17.03 0.02
CA ASN A 77 -0.44 -17.49 -1.26
C ASN A 77 -1.56 -16.58 -1.79
N VAL A 78 -1.74 -15.39 -1.20
CA VAL A 78 -2.78 -14.39 -1.50
C VAL A 78 -2.15 -13.01 -1.54
#